data_AF-A0A1E4JHQ7-F1
#
_entry.id   AF-A0A1E4JHQ7-F1
#
_cell.length_a   1.000
_cell.length_b   1.000
_cell.length_c   1.000
_cell.angle_alpha   90.00
_cell.angle_beta   90.00
_cell.angle_gamma   90.00
#
_symmetry.space_group_name_H-M   'P 1'
#
loop_
_entity.id
_entity.type
_entity.pdbx_description
1 polymer ?
#
loop_
_entity_poly.entity_id
_entity_poly.type
_entity_poly.pdbx_seq_one_letter_code
_entity_poly.pdbx_strand_id
1 'polypeptide(L)'
;MRRIALMLAAIAGCSAMQPAMAAEDFTLPPYTAGYQPATVDERGLWMQADEAERVIRDSPARIRDGRLEEYLLAVLCREVGQDRCRGVRVYAMEIPQFNASMMPNGAMQVQSGLLLRVRNEAELAAVLGHEFAHFELRHGLNGYKKMRGATDMMAWLTVIGMASATNSGIANFWLAGSIYRFDRAQETDADILGLKYLARSGYPAEAAANIWQSLMAEADASAAGRNQKARTKYSAGFFDTHPASPQRAAYLSAEAAKLPPGGDARAQEFSEAMAPYLSRFLAAQVKLNDFGGSEYILENVASRAGWTGELLFARGELYRARANPRDLQLASDYYRQARAAGYLAPELDRSLGLSLLRNGQTDEARAALAAYLSARPDAPDAKAINALLAN
;
A
#
# COMPACT_ATOMS: atom_id res chain seq x y z
N MET A 1 -35.52 -60.34 -40.74
CA MET A 1 -34.89 -59.70 -39.57
C MET A 1 -34.37 -58.33 -39.99
N ARG A 2 -34.75 -57.28 -39.25
CA ARG A 2 -34.66 -55.85 -39.60
C ARG A 2 -33.22 -55.40 -39.93
N ARG A 3 -33.02 -54.80 -41.09
CA ARG A 3 -31.88 -53.90 -41.37
C ARG A 3 -32.42 -52.48 -41.40
N ILE A 4 -32.12 -51.71 -40.36
CA ILE A 4 -32.48 -50.29 -40.24
C ILE A 4 -31.41 -49.49 -41.00
N ALA A 5 -31.84 -48.73 -42.01
CA ALA A 5 -30.99 -47.77 -42.70
C ALA A 5 -30.74 -46.56 -41.80
N LEU A 6 -29.48 -46.24 -41.53
CA LEU A 6 -29.08 -44.98 -40.91
C LEU A 6 -29.24 -43.84 -41.93
N MET A 7 -30.14 -42.90 -41.66
CA MET A 7 -30.11 -41.58 -42.27
C MET A 7 -28.98 -40.75 -41.65
N LEU A 8 -28.03 -40.30 -42.47
CA LEU A 8 -27.14 -39.20 -42.10
C LEU A 8 -27.95 -37.90 -42.08
N ALA A 9 -28.12 -37.32 -40.89
CA ALA A 9 -28.54 -35.93 -40.75
C ALA A 9 -27.28 -35.05 -40.65
N ALA A 10 -27.00 -34.28 -41.70
CA ALA A 10 -26.00 -33.22 -41.66
C ALA A 10 -26.58 -32.05 -40.85
N ILE A 11 -26.11 -31.89 -39.61
CA ILE A 11 -26.39 -30.69 -38.81
C ILE A 11 -25.30 -29.67 -39.18
N ALA A 12 -25.63 -28.78 -40.12
CA ALA A 12 -24.87 -27.56 -40.32
C ALA A 12 -25.10 -26.65 -39.11
N GLY A 13 -24.15 -26.66 -38.17
CA GLY A 13 -24.14 -25.72 -37.05
C GLY A 13 -23.81 -24.32 -37.57
N CYS A 14 -24.83 -23.50 -37.77
CA CYS A 14 -24.65 -22.05 -37.85
C CYS A 14 -24.13 -21.56 -36.49
N SER A 15 -22.82 -21.37 -36.38
CA SER A 15 -22.22 -20.55 -35.33
C SER A 15 -22.63 -19.09 -35.57
N ALA A 16 -23.79 -18.70 -35.06
CA ALA A 16 -24.12 -17.30 -34.93
C ALA A 16 -23.11 -16.67 -33.96
N MET A 17 -22.12 -15.95 -34.50
CA MET A 17 -21.34 -15.01 -33.72
C MET A 17 -22.33 -14.04 -33.09
N GLN A 18 -22.48 -14.11 -31.77
CA GLN A 18 -23.20 -13.10 -31.03
C GLN A 18 -22.54 -11.74 -31.33
N PRO A 19 -23.32 -10.69 -31.61
CA PRO A 19 -22.74 -9.36 -31.71
C PRO A 19 -22.10 -9.03 -30.37
N ALA A 20 -20.84 -8.61 -30.39
CA ALA A 20 -20.18 -8.03 -29.23
C ALA A 20 -21.11 -6.95 -28.68
N MET A 21 -21.51 -7.08 -27.41
CA MET A 21 -22.26 -6.04 -26.74
C MET A 21 -21.50 -4.72 -26.89
N ALA A 22 -22.21 -3.65 -27.23
CA ALA A 22 -21.61 -2.33 -27.37
C ALA A 22 -20.78 -2.03 -26.12
N ALA A 23 -19.48 -1.75 -26.31
CA ALA A 23 -18.62 -1.28 -25.23
C ALA A 23 -19.33 -0.09 -24.57
N GLU A 24 -19.59 -0.18 -23.25
CA GLU A 24 -20.10 0.96 -22.50
C GLU A 24 -19.18 2.17 -22.75
N ASP A 25 -19.74 3.38 -22.75
CA ASP A 25 -18.97 4.60 -22.98
C ASP A 25 -18.06 4.91 -21.78
N PHE A 26 -16.84 4.37 -21.83
CA PHE A 26 -15.78 4.60 -20.85
C PHE A 26 -14.94 5.84 -21.16
N THR A 27 -15.49 6.81 -21.89
CA THR A 27 -14.83 8.10 -22.06
C THR A 27 -14.62 8.80 -20.72
N LEU A 28 -13.47 9.44 -20.60
CA LEU A 28 -13.16 10.30 -19.46
C LEU A 28 -14.02 11.56 -19.52
N PRO A 29 -14.52 12.05 -18.37
CA PRO A 29 -15.21 13.34 -18.34
C PRO A 29 -14.27 14.47 -18.80
N PRO A 30 -14.81 15.59 -19.30
CA PRO A 30 -14.00 16.78 -19.56
C PRO A 30 -13.23 17.21 -18.30
N TYR A 31 -11.94 17.50 -18.46
CA TYR A 31 -11.09 17.96 -17.36
C TYR A 31 -10.94 19.48 -17.38
N THR A 32 -11.06 20.11 -16.21
CA THR A 32 -10.74 21.54 -16.03
C THR A 32 -9.52 21.67 -15.14
N ALA A 33 -8.39 22.06 -15.72
CA ALA A 33 -7.14 22.25 -15.00
C ALA A 33 -7.20 23.42 -14.02
N GLY A 34 -6.46 23.32 -12.91
CA GLY A 34 -6.20 24.46 -12.03
C GLY A 34 -7.41 24.90 -11.20
N TYR A 35 -8.14 23.93 -10.62
CA TYR A 35 -9.20 24.22 -9.64
C TYR A 35 -8.72 25.24 -8.60
N GLN A 36 -9.42 26.37 -8.51
CA GLN A 36 -9.22 27.41 -7.49
C GLN A 36 -10.43 27.38 -6.54
N PRO A 37 -10.21 27.46 -5.21
CA PRO A 37 -11.28 27.37 -4.25
C PRO A 37 -12.19 28.62 -4.30
N ALA A 38 -13.47 28.45 -4.64
CA ALA A 38 -14.40 29.56 -4.87
C ALA A 38 -15.27 29.88 -3.65
N THR A 39 -15.67 28.86 -2.90
CA THR A 39 -16.52 29.00 -1.71
C THR A 39 -15.72 29.13 -0.42
N VAL A 40 -16.37 29.56 0.67
CA VAL A 40 -15.77 29.60 2.01
C VAL A 40 -15.38 28.19 2.48
N ASP A 41 -16.17 27.18 2.12
CA ASP A 41 -15.86 25.77 2.39
C ASP A 41 -14.60 25.33 1.68
N GLU A 42 -14.54 25.58 0.37
CA GLU A 42 -13.41 25.19 -0.46
C GLU A 42 -12.12 25.90 -0.02
N ARG A 43 -12.17 27.20 0.30
CA ARG A 43 -10.98 27.94 0.80
C ARG A 43 -10.52 27.41 2.16
N GLY A 44 -11.45 27.10 3.06
CA GLY A 44 -11.13 26.57 4.37
C GLY A 44 -10.51 25.18 4.30
N LEU A 45 -11.03 24.30 3.43
CA LEU A 45 -10.46 22.99 3.16
C LEU A 45 -9.06 23.11 2.51
N TRP A 46 -8.90 24.04 1.57
CA TRP A 46 -7.61 24.29 0.93
C TRP A 46 -6.54 24.76 1.92
N MET A 47 -6.89 25.66 2.84
CA MET A 47 -5.98 26.11 3.90
C MET A 47 -5.52 24.96 4.80
N GLN A 48 -6.41 24.01 5.13
CA GLN A 48 -6.02 22.81 5.89
C GLN A 48 -5.09 21.89 5.08
N ALA A 49 -5.33 21.76 3.79
CA ALA A 49 -4.46 21.01 2.89
C ALA A 49 -3.06 21.62 2.79
N ASP A 50 -2.95 22.95 2.69
CA ASP A 50 -1.65 23.64 2.66
C ASP A 50 -0.84 23.42 3.94
N GLU A 51 -1.49 23.45 5.11
CA GLU A 51 -0.82 23.16 6.38
C GLU A 51 -0.43 21.68 6.49
N ALA A 52 -1.30 20.75 6.06
CA ALA A 52 -0.96 19.33 6.04
C ALA A 52 0.21 19.02 5.09
N GLU A 53 0.24 19.63 3.91
CA GLU A 53 1.35 19.54 2.96
C GLU A 53 2.64 20.09 3.58
N ARG A 54 2.59 21.21 4.30
CA ARG A 54 3.74 21.77 5.02
C ARG A 54 4.32 20.74 6.00
N VAL A 55 3.48 20.08 6.79
CA VAL A 55 3.89 19.03 7.74
C VAL A 55 4.51 17.84 7.01
N ILE A 56 3.94 17.39 5.88
CA ILE A 56 4.46 16.29 5.08
C ILE A 56 5.85 16.63 4.51
N ARG A 57 6.00 17.82 3.93
CA ARG A 57 7.27 18.28 3.33
C ARG A 57 8.40 18.33 4.35
N ASP A 58 8.10 18.78 5.55
CA ASP A 58 9.07 18.97 6.63
C ASP A 58 9.27 17.68 7.47
N SER A 59 8.47 16.64 7.25
CA SER A 59 8.50 15.39 8.02
C SER A 59 9.81 14.61 7.88
N PRO A 60 10.36 14.03 8.97
CA PRO A 60 11.51 13.13 8.88
C PRO A 60 11.19 11.82 8.13
N ALA A 61 9.91 11.45 8.03
CA ALA A 61 9.48 10.25 7.31
C ALA A 61 9.50 10.43 5.79
N ARG A 62 9.66 11.64 5.25
CA ARG A 62 9.73 11.87 3.80
C ARG A 62 11.02 11.29 3.22
N ILE A 63 10.89 10.54 2.13
CA ILE A 63 12.01 10.04 1.32
C ILE A 63 12.40 11.15 0.34
N ARG A 64 13.60 11.74 0.53
CA ARG A 64 14.00 13.01 -0.10
C ARG A 64 14.96 12.87 -1.30
N ASP A 65 15.20 11.66 -1.79
CA ASP A 65 16.13 11.47 -2.92
C ASP A 65 15.56 11.89 -4.29
N GLY A 66 14.28 12.27 -4.35
CA GLY A 66 13.56 12.73 -5.54
C GLY A 66 13.22 11.62 -6.54
N ARG A 67 14.02 10.55 -6.64
CA ARG A 67 13.85 9.47 -7.62
C ARG A 67 12.53 8.73 -7.44
N LEU A 68 12.17 8.41 -6.20
CA LEU A 68 10.91 7.73 -5.93
C LEU A 68 9.71 8.65 -6.22
N GLU A 69 9.78 9.92 -5.82
CA GLU A 69 8.71 10.89 -6.08
C GLU A 69 8.50 11.14 -7.59
N GLU A 70 9.58 11.20 -8.37
CA GLU A 70 9.55 11.30 -9.83
C GLU A 70 8.88 10.07 -10.48
N TYR A 71 9.26 8.87 -10.03
CA TYR A 71 8.63 7.64 -10.51
C TYR A 71 7.13 7.61 -10.20
N LEU A 72 6.73 7.92 -8.96
CA LEU A 72 5.33 7.94 -8.56
C LEU A 72 4.51 8.98 -9.35
N LEU A 73 5.07 10.17 -9.60
CA LEU A 73 4.44 11.18 -10.43
C LEU A 73 4.31 10.71 -11.89
N ALA A 74 5.32 10.04 -12.44
CA ALA A 74 5.26 9.48 -13.79
C ALA A 74 4.16 8.42 -13.93
N VAL A 75 4.00 7.55 -12.92
CA VAL A 75 2.92 6.55 -12.86
C VAL A 75 1.55 7.23 -12.86
N LEU A 76 1.36 8.23 -11.98
CA LEU A 76 0.12 9.01 -11.92
C LEU A 76 -0.17 9.69 -13.26
N CYS A 77 0.81 10.37 -13.86
CA CYS A 77 0.66 11.05 -15.14
C CYS A 77 0.31 10.09 -16.29
N ARG A 78 0.84 8.86 -16.27
CA ARG A 78 0.45 7.82 -17.23
C ARG A 78 -1.00 7.39 -17.02
N GLU A 79 -1.40 7.26 -15.76
CA GLU A 79 -2.73 6.81 -15.37
C GLU A 79 -3.84 7.83 -15.70
N VAL A 80 -3.70 9.06 -15.21
CA VAL A 80 -4.76 10.08 -15.34
C VAL A 80 -4.57 10.98 -16.57
N GLY A 81 -3.40 10.93 -17.20
CA GLY A 81 -3.02 11.78 -18.34
C GLY A 81 -2.35 13.09 -17.93
N GLN A 82 -1.57 13.64 -18.87
CA GLN A 82 -0.67 14.79 -18.63
C GLN A 82 -1.40 16.06 -18.21
N ASP A 83 -2.59 16.32 -18.76
CA ASP A 83 -3.36 17.50 -18.39
C ASP A 83 -3.88 17.41 -16.96
N ARG A 84 -4.28 16.20 -16.51
CA ARG A 84 -4.78 15.93 -15.17
C ARG A 84 -3.70 15.95 -14.10
N CYS A 85 -2.55 15.35 -14.37
CA CYS A 85 -1.46 15.32 -13.39
C CYS A 85 -0.72 16.66 -13.28
N ARG A 86 -0.99 17.62 -14.17
CA ARG A 86 -0.32 18.93 -14.17
C ARG A 86 -0.57 19.66 -12.85
N GLY A 87 0.52 19.94 -12.13
CA GLY A 87 0.48 20.64 -10.85
C GLY A 87 0.32 19.75 -9.63
N VAL A 88 0.21 18.42 -9.82
CA VAL A 88 0.28 17.46 -8.71
C VAL A 88 1.69 17.44 -8.13
N ARG A 89 1.78 17.43 -6.81
CA ARG A 89 3.04 17.31 -6.06
C ARG A 89 3.00 16.01 -5.27
N VAL A 90 3.89 15.07 -5.57
CA VAL A 90 3.90 13.75 -4.92
C VAL A 90 4.97 13.70 -3.84
N TYR A 91 4.61 13.15 -2.68
CA TYR A 91 5.47 12.97 -1.52
C TYR A 91 5.53 11.49 -1.13
N ALA A 92 6.74 10.91 -1.16
CA ALA A 92 6.96 9.53 -0.76
C ALA A 92 7.29 9.46 0.74
N MET A 93 6.52 8.67 1.50
CA MET A 93 6.59 8.62 2.96
C MET A 93 6.99 7.23 3.45
N GLU A 94 8.05 7.14 4.26
CA GLU A 94 8.47 5.92 4.96
C GLU A 94 7.52 5.63 6.13
N ILE A 95 6.32 5.21 5.78
CA ILE A 95 5.24 4.81 6.67
C ILE A 95 4.83 3.40 6.22
N PRO A 96 4.95 2.36 7.08
CA PRO A 96 4.79 0.96 6.67
C PRO A 96 3.32 0.51 6.49
N GLN A 97 2.37 1.41 6.72
CA GLN A 97 0.94 1.18 6.46
C GLN A 97 0.63 1.27 4.96
N PHE A 98 -0.31 0.43 4.49
CA PHE A 98 -0.86 0.55 3.14
C PHE A 98 -1.75 1.80 3.08
N ASN A 99 -1.29 2.85 2.39
CA ASN A 99 -2.09 4.03 2.14
C ASN A 99 -1.52 4.93 1.03
N ALA A 100 -2.41 5.66 0.37
CA ALA A 100 -2.12 6.87 -0.39
C ALA A 100 -3.27 7.86 -0.15
N SER A 101 -3.03 9.15 -0.33
CA SER A 101 -4.11 10.14 -0.27
C SER A 101 -3.78 11.36 -1.09
N MET A 102 -4.81 11.93 -1.72
CA MET A 102 -4.72 13.17 -2.48
C MET A 102 -5.44 14.32 -1.77
N MET A 103 -4.73 15.42 -1.56
CA MET A 103 -5.24 16.63 -0.94
C MET A 103 -5.85 17.57 -2.00
N PRO A 104 -6.84 18.39 -1.60
CA PRO A 104 -7.57 19.29 -2.50
C PRO A 104 -6.70 20.41 -3.10
N ASN A 105 -5.50 20.65 -2.56
CA ASN A 105 -4.54 21.61 -3.10
C ASN A 105 -3.57 21.00 -4.14
N GLY A 106 -3.73 19.72 -4.49
CA GLY A 106 -2.89 19.03 -5.46
C GLY A 106 -1.71 18.25 -4.87
N ALA A 107 -1.59 18.16 -3.54
CA ALA A 107 -0.54 17.37 -2.90
C ALA A 107 -0.99 15.92 -2.68
N MET A 108 -0.20 14.97 -3.18
CA MET A 108 -0.40 13.53 -3.00
C MET A 108 0.67 12.99 -2.05
N GLN A 109 0.28 12.16 -1.09
CA GLN A 109 1.23 11.35 -0.32
C GLN A 109 1.05 9.87 -0.65
N VAL A 110 2.16 9.14 -0.72
CA VAL A 110 2.20 7.71 -0.94
C VAL A 110 3.05 7.06 0.14
N GLN A 111 2.49 6.09 0.86
CA GLN A 111 3.17 5.43 1.97
C GLN A 111 3.94 4.20 1.50
N SER A 112 5.13 3.97 2.05
CA SER A 112 6.00 2.83 1.71
C SER A 112 5.33 1.47 1.90
N GLY A 113 4.37 1.37 2.83
CA GLY A 113 3.59 0.15 3.01
C GLY A 113 2.70 -0.20 1.83
N LEU A 114 2.22 0.81 1.07
CA LEU A 114 1.53 0.58 -0.20
C LEU A 114 2.48 -0.04 -1.22
N LEU A 115 3.66 0.57 -1.37
CA LEU A 115 4.68 0.16 -2.33
C LEU A 115 5.20 -1.25 -2.06
N LEU A 116 5.18 -1.70 -0.80
CA LEU A 116 5.58 -3.06 -0.46
C LEU A 116 4.53 -4.13 -0.85
N ARG A 117 3.26 -3.74 -1.03
CA ARG A 117 2.12 -4.66 -1.24
C ARG A 117 1.66 -4.73 -2.69
N VAL A 118 1.72 -3.63 -3.43
CA VAL A 118 1.38 -3.65 -4.86
C VAL A 118 2.40 -4.48 -5.65
N ARG A 119 1.91 -5.22 -6.64
CA ARG A 119 2.71 -6.23 -7.33
C ARG A 119 3.40 -5.73 -8.59
N ASN A 120 2.87 -4.66 -9.18
CA ASN A 120 3.28 -4.08 -10.43
C ASN A 120 2.81 -2.62 -10.53
N GLU A 121 3.18 -1.94 -11.61
CA GLU A 121 2.85 -0.54 -11.81
C GLU A 121 1.34 -0.31 -12.03
N ALA A 122 0.64 -1.26 -12.67
CA ALA A 122 -0.82 -1.16 -12.86
C ALA A 122 -1.59 -1.18 -11.53
N GLU A 123 -1.16 -1.98 -10.55
CA GLU A 123 -1.75 -1.97 -9.22
C GLU A 123 -1.44 -0.66 -8.48
N LEU A 124 -0.23 -0.13 -8.60
CA LEU A 124 0.08 1.21 -8.08
C LEU A 124 -0.81 2.27 -8.73
N ALA A 125 -0.92 2.26 -10.07
CA ALA A 125 -1.73 3.18 -10.86
C ALA A 125 -3.20 3.11 -10.44
N ALA A 126 -3.76 1.93 -10.21
CA ALA A 126 -5.13 1.76 -9.75
C ALA A 126 -5.40 2.51 -8.44
N VAL A 127 -4.49 2.44 -7.46
CA VAL A 127 -4.63 3.20 -6.20
C VAL A 127 -4.46 4.70 -6.41
N LEU A 128 -3.44 5.12 -7.16
CA LEU A 128 -3.20 6.55 -7.40
C LEU A 128 -4.32 7.20 -8.22
N GLY A 129 -4.87 6.48 -9.20
CA GLY A 129 -6.01 6.88 -10.02
C GLY A 129 -7.30 6.98 -9.19
N HIS A 130 -7.52 6.05 -8.25
CA HIS A 130 -8.62 6.12 -7.28
C HIS A 130 -8.54 7.36 -6.38
N GLU A 131 -7.37 7.65 -5.81
CA GLU A 131 -7.14 8.86 -5.02
C GLU A 131 -7.32 10.14 -5.84
N PHE A 132 -6.85 10.11 -7.09
CA PHE A 132 -7.03 11.24 -8.00
C PHE A 132 -8.51 11.42 -8.38
N ALA A 133 -9.30 10.34 -8.50
CA ALA A 133 -10.73 10.44 -8.75
C ALA A 133 -11.46 11.12 -7.59
N HIS A 134 -11.13 10.81 -6.33
CA HIS A 134 -11.65 11.55 -5.18
C HIS A 134 -11.32 13.05 -5.23
N PHE A 135 -10.12 13.39 -5.70
CA PHE A 135 -9.68 14.77 -5.90
C PHE A 135 -10.45 15.47 -7.03
N GLU A 136 -10.55 14.85 -8.21
CA GLU A 136 -11.26 15.41 -9.38
C GLU A 136 -12.75 15.64 -9.08
N LEU A 137 -13.37 14.70 -8.37
CA LEU A 137 -14.78 14.76 -7.95
C LEU A 137 -15.02 15.60 -6.69
N ARG A 138 -13.95 16.18 -6.11
CA ARG A 138 -13.98 17.03 -4.91
C ARG A 138 -14.66 16.37 -3.69
N HIS A 139 -14.50 15.05 -3.55
CA HIS A 139 -15.16 14.28 -2.49
C HIS A 139 -14.80 14.76 -1.07
N GLY A 140 -13.59 15.29 -0.86
CA GLY A 140 -13.15 15.85 0.43
C GLY A 140 -13.99 17.04 0.91
N LEU A 141 -14.64 17.79 0.00
CA LEU A 141 -15.49 18.92 0.38
C LEU A 141 -16.69 18.49 1.23
N ASN A 142 -17.25 17.31 0.96
CA ASN A 142 -18.37 16.78 1.72
C ASN A 142 -17.96 16.41 3.15
N GLY A 143 -16.83 15.74 3.32
CA GLY A 143 -16.29 15.41 4.64
C GLY A 143 -15.97 16.67 5.45
N TYR A 144 -15.38 17.66 4.79
CA TYR A 144 -15.07 18.95 5.40
C TYR A 144 -16.32 19.73 5.84
N LYS A 145 -17.37 19.77 5.01
CA LYS A 145 -18.67 20.38 5.38
C LYS A 145 -19.30 19.71 6.60
N LYS A 146 -19.31 18.37 6.64
CA LYS A 146 -19.81 17.59 7.77
C LYS A 146 -19.03 17.91 9.05
N MET A 147 -17.70 17.93 8.95
CA MET A 147 -16.81 18.29 10.05
C MET A 147 -17.09 19.71 10.56
N ARG A 148 -17.13 20.70 9.67
CA ARG A 148 -17.39 22.09 10.04
C ARG A 148 -18.75 22.25 10.71
N GLY A 149 -19.81 21.64 10.17
CA GLY A 149 -21.13 21.68 10.79
C GLY A 149 -21.15 21.08 12.21
N ALA A 150 -20.38 20.01 12.45
CA ALA A 150 -20.23 19.44 13.79
C ALA A 150 -19.44 20.37 14.73
N THR A 151 -18.37 21.00 14.25
CA THR A 151 -17.60 22.00 15.02
C THR A 151 -18.45 23.22 15.35
N ASP A 152 -19.22 23.73 14.39
CA ASP A 152 -20.14 24.87 14.58
C ASP A 152 -21.24 24.52 15.59
N MET A 153 -21.80 23.31 15.52
CA MET A 153 -22.75 22.81 16.50
C MET A 153 -22.15 22.75 17.91
N MET A 154 -20.92 22.22 18.05
CA MET A 154 -20.24 22.14 19.34
C MET A 154 -19.93 23.54 19.89
N ALA A 155 -19.50 24.47 19.04
CA ALA A 155 -19.28 25.87 19.43
C ALA A 155 -20.60 26.51 19.90
N TRP A 156 -21.71 26.27 19.20
CA TRP A 156 -23.04 26.69 19.61
C TRP A 156 -23.45 26.11 20.97
N LEU A 157 -23.24 24.80 21.20
CA LEU A 157 -23.51 24.14 22.48
C LEU A 157 -22.69 24.73 23.63
N THR A 158 -21.43 25.13 23.39
CA THR A 158 -20.61 25.85 24.36
C THR A 158 -21.15 27.26 24.64
N VAL A 159 -21.59 27.99 23.61
CA VAL A 159 -22.19 29.33 23.76
C VAL A 159 -23.46 29.29 24.61
N ILE A 160 -24.29 28.24 24.47
CA ILE A 160 -25.51 28.07 25.28
C ILE A 160 -25.29 27.31 26.61
N GLY A 161 -24.03 27.13 27.02
CA GLY A 161 -23.66 26.56 28.33
C GLY A 161 -23.86 25.06 28.48
N MET A 162 -24.04 24.32 27.38
CA MET A 162 -24.35 22.88 27.35
C MET A 162 -23.11 21.99 27.20
N ALA A 163 -21.92 22.54 26.93
CA ALA A 163 -20.67 21.78 26.79
C ALA A 163 -19.44 22.55 27.31
N SER A 164 -18.57 21.89 28.08
CA SER A 164 -17.30 22.44 28.55
C SER A 164 -16.23 22.42 27.45
N ALA A 165 -15.53 23.53 27.27
CA ALA A 165 -14.49 23.68 26.23
C ALA A 165 -13.28 22.80 26.54
N THR A 166 -13.03 21.78 25.72
CA THR A 166 -11.78 21.01 25.76
C THR A 166 -10.87 21.45 24.61
N ASN A 167 -9.80 22.14 24.98
CA ASN A 167 -8.73 22.54 24.07
C ASN A 167 -7.74 21.37 23.92
N SER A 168 -7.54 20.83 22.71
CA SER A 168 -6.37 20.00 22.42
C SER A 168 -6.09 19.92 20.92
N GLY A 169 -4.86 20.25 20.50
CA GLY A 169 -4.39 20.08 19.12
C GLY A 169 -4.46 18.64 18.59
N ILE A 170 -4.67 17.66 19.47
CA ILE A 170 -4.96 16.26 19.15
C ILE A 170 -6.34 16.11 18.47
N ALA A 171 -7.32 16.93 18.84
CA ALA A 171 -8.65 16.93 18.20
C ALA A 171 -8.57 17.33 16.71
N ASN A 172 -7.68 18.24 16.33
CA ASN A 172 -7.54 18.71 14.95
C ASN A 172 -6.95 17.65 14.02
N PHE A 173 -6.06 16.78 14.50
CA PHE A 173 -5.48 15.69 13.70
C PHE A 173 -6.47 14.55 13.46
N TRP A 174 -7.25 14.16 14.48
CA TRP A 174 -8.33 13.18 14.32
C TRP A 174 -9.48 13.68 13.44
N LEU A 175 -9.78 14.99 13.48
CA LEU A 175 -10.74 15.62 12.58
C LEU A 175 -10.28 15.58 11.12
N ALA A 176 -8.99 15.79 10.84
CA ALA A 176 -8.46 15.77 9.46
C ALA A 176 -8.64 14.41 8.77
N GLY A 177 -8.46 13.29 9.50
CA GLY A 177 -8.72 11.95 8.95
C GLY A 177 -10.20 11.66 8.65
N SER A 178 -11.13 12.37 9.31
CA SER A 178 -12.57 12.23 9.05
C SER A 178 -13.02 12.89 7.75
N ILE A 179 -12.27 13.88 7.25
CA ILE A 179 -12.54 14.56 5.97
C ILE A 179 -12.42 13.57 4.81
N TYR A 180 -11.50 12.62 4.93
CA TYR A 180 -11.18 11.62 3.91
C TYR A 180 -11.90 10.28 4.15
N ARG A 181 -12.97 10.27 4.96
CA ARG A 181 -13.89 9.14 5.02
C ARG A 181 -15.03 9.37 4.05
N PHE A 182 -15.00 8.65 2.94
CA PHE A 182 -15.99 8.78 1.89
C PHE A 182 -17.15 7.81 2.12
N ASP A 183 -18.34 8.22 1.71
CA ASP A 183 -19.50 7.32 1.71
C ASP A 183 -19.48 6.37 0.52
N ARG A 184 -20.40 5.39 0.51
CA ARG A 184 -20.42 4.35 -0.52
C ARG A 184 -20.62 4.89 -1.94
N ALA A 185 -21.36 5.99 -2.09
CA ALA A 185 -21.59 6.59 -3.40
C ALA A 185 -20.28 7.23 -3.90
N GLN A 186 -19.61 7.98 -3.04
CA GLN A 186 -18.31 8.59 -3.35
C GLN A 186 -17.23 7.55 -3.69
N GLU A 187 -17.19 6.41 -2.97
CA GLU A 187 -16.29 5.30 -3.33
C GLU A 187 -16.65 4.68 -4.68
N THR A 188 -17.94 4.53 -5.00
CA THR A 188 -18.40 3.97 -6.28
C THR A 188 -18.04 4.91 -7.44
N ASP A 189 -18.24 6.22 -7.28
CA ASP A 189 -17.88 7.21 -8.28
C ASP A 189 -16.37 7.24 -8.53
N ALA A 190 -15.57 7.13 -7.46
CA ALA A 190 -14.11 7.06 -7.55
C ALA A 190 -13.64 5.74 -8.19
N ASP A 191 -14.25 4.61 -7.84
CA ASP A 191 -13.98 3.30 -8.43
C ASP A 191 -14.23 3.30 -9.95
N ILE A 192 -15.39 3.80 -10.38
CA ILE A 192 -15.75 3.87 -11.81
C ILE A 192 -14.80 4.81 -12.58
N LEU A 193 -14.51 6.00 -12.03
CA LEU A 193 -13.60 6.93 -12.69
C LEU A 193 -12.16 6.40 -12.71
N GLY A 194 -11.71 5.73 -11.65
CA GLY A 194 -10.43 5.02 -11.59
C GLY A 194 -10.32 3.92 -12.64
N LEU A 195 -11.36 3.11 -12.81
CA LEU A 195 -11.43 2.10 -13.87
C LEU A 195 -11.34 2.73 -15.27
N LYS A 196 -11.96 3.89 -15.49
CA LYS A 196 -11.82 4.64 -16.75
C LYS A 196 -10.40 5.15 -16.98
N TYR A 197 -9.69 5.57 -15.92
CA TYR A 197 -8.28 5.93 -16.02
C TYR A 197 -7.44 4.73 -16.46
N LEU A 198 -7.57 3.58 -15.79
CA LEU A 198 -6.87 2.33 -16.14
C LEU A 198 -7.13 1.93 -17.60
N ALA A 199 -8.39 1.95 -18.02
CA ALA A 199 -8.78 1.63 -19.39
C ALA A 199 -8.13 2.57 -20.41
N ARG A 200 -8.02 3.86 -20.08
CA ARG A 200 -7.46 4.88 -20.98
C ARG A 200 -5.93 4.86 -21.00
N SER A 201 -5.29 4.60 -19.87
CA SER A 201 -3.84 4.52 -19.73
C SER A 201 -3.26 3.24 -20.33
N GLY A 202 -4.11 2.24 -20.54
CA GLY A 202 -3.75 0.95 -21.14
C GLY A 202 -3.24 -0.06 -20.13
N TYR A 203 -3.35 0.19 -18.82
CA TYR A 203 -3.06 -0.82 -17.81
C TYR A 203 -4.19 -1.87 -17.74
N PRO A 204 -3.90 -3.09 -17.24
CA PRO A 204 -4.94 -4.07 -16.91
C PRO A 204 -5.92 -3.54 -15.87
N ALA A 205 -7.18 -3.38 -16.24
CA ALA A 205 -8.23 -2.90 -15.33
C ALA A 205 -8.45 -3.84 -14.12
N GLU A 206 -8.16 -5.14 -14.27
CA GLU A 206 -8.23 -6.10 -13.16
C GLU A 206 -7.28 -5.78 -11.99
N ALA A 207 -6.25 -4.95 -12.22
CA ALA A 207 -5.37 -4.46 -11.16
C ALA A 207 -6.16 -3.80 -10.02
N ALA A 208 -7.26 -3.10 -10.32
CA ALA A 208 -8.12 -2.48 -9.31
C ALA A 208 -8.73 -3.52 -8.36
N ALA A 209 -9.16 -4.69 -8.86
CA ALA A 209 -9.75 -5.75 -8.04
C ALA A 209 -8.69 -6.58 -7.30
N ASN A 210 -7.56 -6.85 -7.95
CA ASN A 210 -6.47 -7.69 -7.46
C ASN A 210 -5.85 -7.21 -6.14
N ILE A 211 -5.74 -5.89 -5.97
CA ILE A 211 -5.20 -5.28 -4.75
C ILE A 211 -6.07 -5.62 -3.55
N TRP A 212 -7.39 -5.50 -3.68
CA TRP A 212 -8.32 -5.79 -2.59
C TRP A 212 -8.22 -7.25 -2.15
N GLN A 213 -8.14 -8.18 -3.11
CA GLN A 213 -7.98 -9.60 -2.79
C GLN A 213 -6.69 -9.86 -2.02
N SER A 214 -5.59 -9.23 -2.43
CA SER A 214 -4.28 -9.38 -1.77
C SER A 214 -4.29 -8.79 -0.35
N LEU A 215 -4.91 -7.63 -0.15
CA LEU A 215 -5.02 -7.02 1.18
C LEU A 215 -5.95 -7.78 2.12
N MET A 216 -7.02 -8.39 1.60
CA MET A 216 -7.91 -9.26 2.38
C MET A 216 -7.16 -10.51 2.85
N ALA A 217 -6.40 -11.15 1.95
CA ALA A 217 -5.58 -12.31 2.27
C ALA A 217 -4.47 -11.97 3.28
N GLU A 218 -3.83 -10.80 3.15
CA GLU A 218 -2.89 -10.29 4.15
C GLU A 218 -3.54 -10.17 5.52
N ALA A 219 -4.71 -9.54 5.60
CA ALA A 219 -5.39 -9.34 6.87
C ALA A 219 -5.87 -10.66 7.51
N ASP A 220 -6.22 -11.66 6.71
CA ASP A 220 -6.50 -13.02 7.18
C ASP A 220 -5.23 -13.70 7.69
N ALA A 221 -4.09 -13.53 7.02
CA ALA A 221 -2.79 -14.01 7.50
C ALA A 221 -2.39 -13.34 8.83
N SER A 222 -2.57 -12.02 8.95
CA SER A 222 -2.38 -11.28 10.20
C SER A 222 -3.26 -11.80 11.34
N ALA A 223 -4.54 -12.09 11.05
CA ALA A 223 -5.45 -12.67 12.03
C ALA A 223 -4.99 -14.07 12.47
N ALA A 224 -4.64 -14.94 11.51
CA ALA A 224 -4.11 -16.27 11.79
C ALA A 224 -2.83 -16.21 12.64
N GLY A 225 -1.89 -15.32 12.31
CA GLY A 225 -0.67 -15.11 13.08
C GLY A 225 -0.90 -14.65 14.53
N ARG A 226 -2.05 -14.03 14.83
CA ARG A 226 -2.48 -13.65 16.19
C ARG A 226 -3.38 -14.68 16.86
N ASN A 227 -3.57 -15.87 16.27
CA ASN A 227 -4.58 -16.86 16.71
C ASN A 227 -6.00 -16.27 16.79
N GLN A 228 -6.32 -15.33 15.90
CA GLN A 228 -7.63 -14.71 15.78
C GLN A 228 -8.37 -15.29 14.58
N LYS A 229 -9.71 -15.28 14.63
CA LYS A 229 -10.53 -15.66 13.46
C LYS A 229 -10.33 -14.63 12.35
N ALA A 230 -10.41 -15.11 11.10
CA ALA A 230 -10.46 -14.27 9.90
C ALA A 230 -11.50 -13.16 10.09
N ARG A 231 -11.14 -11.94 9.68
CA ARG A 231 -11.96 -10.76 9.93
C ARG A 231 -12.97 -10.60 8.81
N THR A 232 -14.24 -10.42 9.16
CA THR A 232 -15.29 -10.03 8.20
C THR A 232 -15.29 -8.52 7.92
N LYS A 233 -14.60 -7.74 8.76
CA LYS A 233 -14.42 -6.29 8.62
C LYS A 233 -12.95 -5.92 8.79
N TYR A 234 -12.37 -5.41 7.72
CA TYR A 234 -10.99 -4.94 7.69
C TYR A 234 -10.94 -3.48 8.21
N SER A 235 -10.04 -3.19 9.14
CA SER A 235 -9.87 -1.84 9.74
C SER A 235 -8.40 -1.66 10.11
N ALA A 236 -7.69 -0.95 9.25
CA ALA A 236 -6.35 -0.40 9.43
C ALA A 236 -5.94 0.34 8.15
N GLY A 237 -5.39 1.56 8.27
CA GLY A 237 -4.78 2.28 7.15
C GLY A 237 -5.81 2.71 6.11
N PHE A 238 -5.56 2.39 4.84
CA PHE A 238 -6.48 2.64 3.72
C PHE A 238 -7.92 2.17 3.98
N PHE A 239 -8.14 1.09 4.76
CA PHE A 239 -9.51 0.62 5.06
C PHE A 239 -10.30 1.49 6.03
N ASP A 240 -9.63 2.39 6.76
CA ASP A 240 -10.29 3.34 7.65
C ASP A 240 -10.88 4.54 6.90
N THR A 241 -10.35 4.83 5.70
CA THR A 241 -10.83 5.85 4.76
C THR A 241 -11.65 5.25 3.61
N HIS A 242 -11.29 4.04 3.14
CA HIS A 242 -11.90 3.29 2.05
C HIS A 242 -12.31 1.87 2.50
N PRO A 243 -13.51 1.67 3.07
CA PRO A 243 -13.90 0.38 3.62
C PRO A 243 -13.79 -0.76 2.58
N ALA A 244 -12.93 -1.74 2.84
CA ALA A 244 -12.87 -2.96 2.05
C ALA A 244 -14.12 -3.81 2.25
N SER A 245 -14.58 -4.44 1.17
CA SER A 245 -15.52 -5.55 1.24
C SER A 245 -15.27 -6.55 0.11
N PRO A 246 -15.49 -7.85 0.34
CA PRO A 246 -15.50 -8.84 -0.75
C PRO A 246 -16.43 -8.44 -1.89
N GLN A 247 -17.53 -7.75 -1.58
CA GLN A 247 -18.50 -7.25 -2.55
C GLN A 247 -17.89 -6.18 -3.47
N ARG A 248 -17.09 -5.25 -2.92
CA ARG A 248 -16.39 -4.23 -3.72
C ARG A 248 -15.37 -4.86 -4.66
N ALA A 249 -14.58 -5.83 -4.18
CA ALA A 249 -13.62 -6.54 -5.03
C ALA A 249 -14.31 -7.31 -6.17
N ALA A 250 -15.43 -7.98 -5.89
CA ALA A 250 -16.21 -8.70 -6.90
C ALA A 250 -16.84 -7.73 -7.93
N TYR A 251 -17.37 -6.60 -7.46
CA TYR A 251 -17.92 -5.55 -8.32
C TYR A 251 -16.85 -4.93 -9.23
N LEU A 252 -15.70 -4.54 -8.67
CA LEU A 252 -14.57 -4.00 -9.44
C LEU A 252 -14.10 -4.99 -10.51
N SER A 253 -14.05 -6.28 -10.18
CA SER A 253 -13.71 -7.32 -11.16
C SER A 253 -14.76 -7.42 -12.27
N ALA A 254 -16.05 -7.35 -11.93
CA ALA A 254 -17.13 -7.38 -12.92
C ALA A 254 -17.14 -6.15 -13.84
N GLU A 255 -16.88 -4.95 -13.30
CA GLU A 255 -16.77 -3.72 -14.09
C GLU A 255 -15.49 -3.71 -14.95
N ALA A 256 -14.36 -4.16 -14.39
CA ALA A 256 -13.11 -4.30 -15.13
C ALA A 256 -13.25 -5.23 -16.34
N ALA A 257 -14.04 -6.31 -16.23
CA ALA A 257 -14.29 -7.24 -17.32
C ALA A 257 -15.07 -6.64 -18.51
N LYS A 258 -15.71 -5.48 -18.33
CA LYS A 258 -16.40 -4.75 -19.42
C LYS A 258 -15.45 -3.85 -20.21
N LEU A 259 -14.26 -3.58 -19.68
CA LEU A 259 -13.27 -2.71 -20.29
C LEU A 259 -12.45 -3.44 -21.36
N PRO A 260 -11.86 -2.72 -22.32
CA PRO A 260 -10.90 -3.29 -23.23
C PRO A 260 -9.78 -4.03 -22.47
N PRO A 261 -9.27 -5.15 -22.99
CA PRO A 261 -8.14 -5.83 -22.36
C PRO A 261 -6.96 -4.85 -22.27
N GLY A 262 -6.43 -4.68 -21.05
CA GLY A 262 -5.24 -3.86 -20.83
C GLY A 262 -3.98 -4.51 -21.40
N GLY A 263 -2.92 -3.72 -21.50
CA GLY A 263 -1.59 -4.13 -21.94
C GLY A 263 -0.73 -4.67 -20.78
N ASP A 264 0.56 -4.39 -20.82
CA ASP A 264 1.50 -4.81 -19.79
C ASP A 264 1.20 -4.13 -18.43
N ALA A 265 1.23 -4.91 -17.35
CA ALA A 265 1.11 -4.40 -15.98
C ALA A 265 2.39 -3.70 -15.49
N ARG A 266 3.50 -3.79 -16.24
CA ARG A 266 4.79 -3.12 -15.98
C ARG A 266 5.39 -3.55 -14.65
N ALA A 267 5.39 -4.86 -14.42
CA ALA A 267 5.89 -5.48 -13.19
C ALA A 267 7.41 -5.31 -13.03
N GLN A 268 8.16 -5.38 -14.14
CA GLN A 268 9.61 -5.23 -14.12
C GLN A 268 10.00 -3.80 -13.74
N GLU A 269 9.42 -2.79 -14.37
CA GLU A 269 9.73 -1.39 -14.09
C GLU A 269 9.39 -1.02 -12.65
N PHE A 270 8.28 -1.54 -12.13
CA PHE A 270 7.95 -1.39 -10.72
C PHE A 270 8.99 -2.03 -9.81
N SER A 271 9.41 -3.26 -10.10
CA SER A 271 10.44 -3.95 -9.30
C SER A 271 11.77 -3.19 -9.30
N GLU A 272 12.20 -2.68 -10.45
CA GLU A 272 13.44 -1.91 -10.60
C GLU A 272 13.37 -0.57 -9.83
N ALA A 273 12.23 0.12 -9.89
CA ALA A 273 12.01 1.36 -9.13
C ALA A 273 12.02 1.13 -7.61
N MET A 274 11.52 -0.02 -7.15
CA MET A 274 11.44 -0.34 -5.71
C MET A 274 12.74 -0.94 -5.14
N ALA A 275 13.58 -1.56 -5.97
CA ALA A 275 14.78 -2.28 -5.52
C ALA A 275 15.69 -1.49 -4.56
N PRO A 276 16.00 -0.19 -4.78
CA PRO A 276 16.84 0.59 -3.86
C PRO A 276 16.24 0.79 -2.46
N TYR A 277 14.92 0.62 -2.33
CA TYR A 277 14.16 0.91 -1.11
C TYR A 277 13.72 -0.34 -0.36
N LEU A 278 13.83 -1.52 -1.00
CA LEU A 278 13.22 -2.75 -0.51
C LEU A 278 13.67 -3.12 0.91
N SER A 279 14.97 -3.13 1.20
CA SER A 279 15.49 -3.45 2.54
C SER A 279 14.96 -2.49 3.61
N ARG A 280 14.85 -1.20 3.27
CA ARG A 280 14.34 -0.15 4.16
C ARG A 280 12.86 -0.37 4.47
N PHE A 281 12.05 -0.65 3.45
CA PHE A 281 10.61 -0.89 3.60
C PHE A 281 10.33 -2.18 4.38
N LEU A 282 11.07 -3.25 4.10
CA LEU A 282 10.97 -4.52 4.84
C LEU A 282 11.33 -4.33 6.33
N ALA A 283 12.39 -3.57 6.63
CA ALA A 283 12.76 -3.28 8.01
C ALA A 283 11.67 -2.50 8.76
N ALA A 284 10.98 -1.58 8.09
CA ALA A 284 9.83 -0.87 8.67
C ALA A 284 8.62 -1.81 8.87
N GLN A 285 8.36 -2.72 7.92
CA GLN A 285 7.29 -3.71 8.02
C GLN A 285 7.50 -4.68 9.19
N VAL A 286 8.71 -5.22 9.37
CA VAL A 286 9.02 -6.13 10.49
C VAL A 286 8.76 -5.47 11.85
N LYS A 287 9.02 -4.16 11.97
CA LYS A 287 8.78 -3.39 13.21
C LYS A 287 7.30 -3.25 13.57
N LEU A 288 6.36 -3.54 12.67
CA LEU A 288 4.93 -3.55 12.99
C LEU A 288 4.54 -4.68 13.94
N ASN A 289 5.41 -5.67 14.16
CA ASN A 289 5.15 -6.83 15.00
C ASN A 289 3.88 -7.61 14.58
N ASP A 290 3.58 -7.59 13.28
CA ASP A 290 2.53 -8.40 12.68
C ASP A 290 3.17 -9.58 11.95
N PHE A 291 3.39 -10.67 12.67
CA PHE A 291 4.09 -11.84 12.13
C PHE A 291 3.37 -12.42 10.90
N GLY A 292 2.07 -12.66 11.00
CA GLY A 292 1.30 -13.28 9.92
C GLY A 292 1.23 -12.41 8.67
N GLY A 293 0.94 -11.11 8.82
CA GLY A 293 0.89 -10.18 7.69
C GLY A 293 2.28 -9.95 7.06
N SER A 294 3.32 -9.83 7.87
CA SER A 294 4.69 -9.63 7.36
C SER A 294 5.21 -10.86 6.62
N GLU A 295 4.91 -12.06 7.12
CA GLU A 295 5.27 -13.30 6.43
C GLU A 295 4.55 -13.42 5.08
N TYR A 296 3.24 -13.12 5.05
CA TYR A 296 2.47 -13.08 3.80
C TYR A 296 3.05 -12.10 2.77
N ILE A 297 3.45 -10.91 3.21
CA ILE A 297 4.09 -9.92 2.33
C ILE A 297 5.42 -10.44 1.80
N LEU A 298 6.26 -11.02 2.66
CA LEU A 298 7.55 -11.59 2.24
C LEU A 298 7.36 -12.68 1.19
N GLU A 299 6.41 -13.60 1.40
CA GLU A 299 6.08 -14.66 0.44
C GLU A 299 5.55 -14.10 -0.88
N ASN A 300 4.73 -13.05 -0.85
CA ASN A 300 4.23 -12.39 -2.06
C ASN A 300 5.31 -11.64 -2.85
N VAL A 301 6.31 -11.06 -2.18
CA VAL A 301 7.46 -10.47 -2.89
C VAL A 301 8.35 -11.57 -3.45
N ALA A 302 8.62 -12.62 -2.66
CA ALA A 302 9.44 -13.75 -3.07
C ALA A 302 8.84 -14.57 -4.21
N SER A 303 7.51 -14.69 -4.31
CA SER A 303 6.84 -15.41 -5.40
C SER A 303 7.09 -14.81 -6.78
N ARG A 304 7.48 -13.52 -6.84
CA ARG A 304 7.74 -12.77 -8.07
C ARG A 304 9.22 -12.69 -8.41
N ALA A 305 10.06 -12.46 -7.40
CA ALA A 305 11.49 -12.18 -7.58
C ALA A 305 12.41 -13.32 -7.10
N GLY A 306 11.84 -14.39 -6.55
CA GLY A 306 12.58 -15.39 -5.77
C GLY A 306 12.96 -14.88 -4.38
N TRP A 307 13.49 -15.78 -3.54
CA TRP A 307 14.03 -15.41 -2.23
C TRP A 307 15.42 -14.77 -2.39
N THR A 308 15.46 -13.43 -2.44
CA THR A 308 16.70 -12.66 -2.46
C THR A 308 17.33 -12.59 -1.06
N GLY A 309 18.59 -12.14 -1.00
CA GLY A 309 19.29 -11.94 0.26
C GLY A 309 18.58 -10.96 1.20
N GLU A 310 18.01 -9.88 0.66
CA GLU A 310 17.24 -8.88 1.42
C GLU A 310 15.96 -9.48 2.02
N LEU A 311 15.24 -10.30 1.25
CA LEU A 311 14.01 -10.97 1.72
C LEU A 311 14.32 -12.01 2.78
N LEU A 312 15.38 -12.80 2.59
CA LEU A 312 15.83 -13.79 3.58
C LEU A 312 16.31 -13.12 4.87
N PHE A 313 17.05 -12.01 4.77
CA PHE A 313 17.46 -11.24 5.93
C PHE A 313 16.24 -10.67 6.69
N ALA A 314 15.28 -10.07 5.98
CA ALA A 314 14.05 -9.56 6.58
C ALA A 314 13.21 -10.67 7.23
N ARG A 315 13.12 -11.85 6.61
CA ARG A 315 12.48 -13.03 7.21
C ARG A 315 13.21 -13.48 8.47
N GLY A 316 14.55 -13.50 8.46
CA GLY A 316 15.36 -13.75 9.65
C GLY A 316 15.02 -12.78 10.79
N GLU A 317 14.96 -11.48 10.52
CA GLU A 317 14.57 -10.45 11.49
C GLU A 317 13.15 -10.67 12.05
N LEU A 318 12.20 -11.07 11.19
CA LEU A 318 10.82 -11.36 11.58
C LEU A 318 10.74 -12.51 12.60
N TYR A 319 11.47 -13.60 12.36
CA TYR A 319 11.54 -14.74 13.27
C TYR A 319 12.32 -14.39 14.55
N ARG A 320 13.44 -13.68 14.42
CA ARG A 320 14.25 -13.24 15.57
C ARG A 320 13.44 -12.40 16.55
N ALA A 321 12.53 -11.56 16.06
CA ALA A 321 11.67 -10.70 16.88
C ALA A 321 10.76 -11.49 17.85
N ARG A 322 10.39 -12.73 17.51
CA ARG A 322 9.56 -13.60 18.36
C ARG A 322 10.33 -14.26 19.52
N ALA A 323 11.66 -14.22 19.47
CA ALA A 323 12.57 -14.45 20.60
C ALA A 323 12.44 -15.81 21.34
N ASN A 324 11.75 -16.81 20.79
CA ASN A 324 11.72 -18.17 21.33
C ASN A 324 12.76 -19.07 20.63
N PRO A 325 13.21 -20.17 21.27
CA PRO A 325 14.34 -20.97 20.76
C PRO A 325 14.15 -21.49 19.33
N ARG A 326 12.96 -21.96 18.98
CA ARG A 326 12.66 -22.48 17.63
C ARG A 326 12.78 -21.37 16.58
N ASP A 327 12.24 -20.19 16.85
CA ASP A 327 12.31 -19.08 15.91
C ASP A 327 13.71 -18.47 15.82
N LEU A 328 14.51 -18.51 16.89
CA LEU A 328 15.91 -18.09 16.86
C LEU A 328 16.78 -19.02 16.01
N GLN A 329 16.50 -20.32 16.04
CA GLN A 329 17.14 -21.28 15.13
C GLN A 329 16.78 -20.97 13.67
N LEU A 330 15.48 -20.80 13.36
CA LEU A 330 15.02 -20.46 12.02
C LEU A 330 15.61 -19.13 11.53
N ALA A 331 15.65 -18.11 12.40
CA ALA A 331 16.28 -16.84 12.09
C ALA A 331 17.75 -17.01 11.69
N SER A 332 18.50 -17.80 12.46
CA SER A 332 19.91 -18.11 12.18
C SER A 332 20.07 -18.80 10.82
N ASP A 333 19.20 -19.74 10.49
CA ASP A 333 19.20 -20.43 9.19
C ASP A 333 18.88 -19.48 8.03
N TYR A 334 17.94 -18.54 8.22
CA TYR A 334 17.64 -17.52 7.22
C TYR A 334 18.77 -16.52 7.02
N TYR A 335 19.50 -16.12 8.08
CA TYR A 335 20.68 -15.26 7.92
C TYR A 335 21.81 -15.97 7.14
N ARG A 336 22.02 -17.27 7.36
CA ARG A 336 22.99 -18.04 6.56
C ARG A 336 22.56 -18.11 5.09
N GLN A 337 21.28 -18.33 4.82
CA GLN A 337 20.72 -18.30 3.46
C GLN A 337 20.86 -16.92 2.82
N ALA A 338 20.57 -15.84 3.57
CA ALA A 338 20.72 -14.47 3.10
C ALA A 338 22.17 -14.16 2.68
N ARG A 339 23.14 -14.60 3.49
CA ARG A 339 24.57 -14.49 3.17
C ARG A 339 24.93 -15.28 1.91
N ALA A 340 24.45 -16.52 1.81
CA ALA A 340 24.68 -17.35 0.61
C ALA A 340 24.06 -16.73 -0.66
N ALA A 341 22.97 -15.98 -0.51
CA ALA A 341 22.32 -15.22 -1.56
C ALA A 341 22.96 -13.83 -1.81
N GLY A 342 24.10 -13.52 -1.19
CA GLY A 342 24.87 -12.29 -1.45
C GLY A 342 24.52 -11.09 -0.58
N TYR A 343 23.69 -11.24 0.46
CA TYR A 343 23.46 -10.15 1.42
C TYR A 343 24.64 -10.02 2.39
N LEU A 344 25.36 -8.90 2.31
CA LEU A 344 26.62 -8.68 3.04
C LEU A 344 26.57 -7.46 3.99
N ALA A 345 25.38 -6.96 4.31
CA ALA A 345 25.25 -5.87 5.27
C ALA A 345 25.75 -6.33 6.66
N PRO A 346 26.56 -5.53 7.39
CA PRO A 346 27.10 -5.90 8.71
C PRO A 346 26.01 -6.29 9.72
N GLU A 347 24.81 -5.74 9.57
CA GLU A 347 23.65 -6.03 10.41
C GLU A 347 23.27 -7.53 10.36
N LEU A 348 23.61 -8.26 9.29
CA LEU A 348 23.45 -9.70 9.21
C LEU A 348 24.30 -10.42 10.26
N ASP A 349 25.59 -10.10 10.34
CA ASP A 349 26.52 -10.70 11.31
C ASP A 349 26.08 -10.41 12.75
N ARG A 350 25.64 -9.18 12.99
CA ARG A 350 25.07 -8.78 14.28
C ARG A 350 23.87 -9.63 14.66
N SER A 351 22.88 -9.72 13.78
CA SER A 351 21.63 -10.43 14.07
C SER A 351 21.83 -11.94 14.17
N LEU A 352 22.67 -12.53 13.30
CA LEU A 352 23.06 -13.93 13.36
C LEU A 352 23.75 -14.23 14.70
N GLY A 353 24.78 -13.47 15.04
CA GLY A 353 25.54 -13.67 16.27
C GLY A 353 24.68 -13.58 17.53
N LEU A 354 23.80 -12.57 17.63
CA LEU A 354 22.87 -12.44 18.76
C LEU A 354 21.85 -13.58 18.82
N SER A 355 21.42 -14.12 17.68
CA SER A 355 20.44 -15.21 17.63
C SER A 355 21.09 -16.54 18.06
N LEU A 356 22.29 -16.82 17.56
CA LEU A 356 23.09 -17.99 17.91
C LEU A 356 23.48 -18.01 19.40
N LEU A 357 23.89 -16.86 19.95
CA LEU A 357 24.26 -16.76 21.36
C LEU A 357 23.09 -17.14 22.28
N ARG A 358 21.89 -16.65 21.94
CA ARG A 358 20.66 -16.97 22.69
C ARG A 358 20.21 -18.43 22.53
N ASN A 359 20.71 -19.13 21.52
CA ASN A 359 20.44 -20.54 21.26
C ASN A 359 21.58 -21.47 21.72
N GLY A 360 22.61 -20.92 22.41
CA GLY A 360 23.74 -21.69 22.94
C GLY A 360 24.81 -22.07 21.92
N GLN A 361 24.77 -21.54 20.70
CA GLN A 361 25.75 -21.81 19.63
C GLN A 361 26.93 -20.82 19.70
N THR A 362 27.69 -20.87 20.79
CA THR A 362 28.62 -19.80 21.19
C THR A 362 29.77 -19.56 20.22
N ASP A 363 30.40 -20.58 19.65
CA ASP A 363 31.58 -20.39 18.80
C ASP A 363 31.25 -19.64 17.51
N GLU A 364 30.19 -20.06 16.82
CA GLU A 364 29.69 -19.38 15.62
C GLU A 364 29.14 -17.99 15.95
N ALA A 365 28.48 -17.83 17.10
CA ALA A 365 28.00 -16.54 17.58
C ALA A 365 29.15 -15.53 17.75
N ARG A 366 30.24 -15.94 18.40
CA ARG A 366 31.42 -15.09 18.62
C ARG A 366 32.06 -14.70 17.30
N ALA A 367 32.20 -15.63 16.36
CA ALA A 367 32.74 -15.35 15.04
C ALA A 367 31.92 -14.30 14.28
N ALA A 368 30.59 -14.43 14.27
CA ALA A 368 29.70 -13.47 13.63
C ALA A 368 29.75 -12.09 14.30
N LEU A 369 29.67 -12.01 15.64
CA LEU A 369 29.74 -10.74 16.35
C LEU A 369 31.11 -10.03 16.19
N ALA A 370 32.21 -10.78 16.13
CA ALA A 370 33.52 -10.23 15.84
C ALA A 370 33.61 -9.66 14.40
N ALA A 371 33.01 -10.33 13.42
CA ALA A 371 32.91 -9.82 12.05
C ALA A 371 32.09 -8.51 11.99
N TYR A 372 30.97 -8.44 12.72
CA TYR A 372 30.18 -7.21 12.84
C TYR A 372 30.99 -6.05 13.44
N LEU A 373 31.69 -6.28 14.56
CA LEU A 373 32.52 -5.25 15.20
C LEU A 373 33.69 -4.80 14.32
N SER A 374 34.25 -5.71 13.53
CA SER A 374 35.31 -5.38 12.55
C SER A 374 34.77 -4.48 11.44
N ALA A 375 33.54 -4.73 10.97
CA ALA A 375 32.89 -3.94 9.94
C ALA A 375 32.30 -2.61 10.46
N ARG A 376 31.88 -2.56 11.73
CA ARG A 376 31.23 -1.40 12.37
C ARG A 376 31.78 -1.16 13.79
N PRO A 377 33.06 -0.76 13.93
CA PRO A 377 33.69 -0.56 15.25
C PRO A 377 33.02 0.54 16.07
N ASP A 378 32.48 1.57 15.40
CA ASP A 378 31.83 2.72 16.03
C ASP A 378 30.30 2.56 16.16
N ALA A 379 29.77 1.35 16.00
CA ALA A 379 28.34 1.12 16.17
C ALA A 379 27.87 1.52 17.59
N PRO A 380 26.68 2.12 17.74
CA PRO A 380 26.17 2.55 19.05
C PRO A 380 26.12 1.44 20.10
N ASP A 381 26.00 0.19 19.65
CA ASP A 381 25.93 -1.01 20.49
C ASP A 381 27.24 -1.82 20.54
N ALA A 382 28.33 -1.32 19.94
CA ALA A 382 29.62 -2.00 19.91
C ALA A 382 30.14 -2.33 21.32
N LYS A 383 29.94 -1.43 22.29
CA LYS A 383 30.32 -1.67 23.70
C LYS A 383 29.55 -2.85 24.30
N ALA A 384 28.25 -2.95 24.04
CA ALA A 384 27.42 -4.03 24.54
C ALA A 384 27.83 -5.37 23.91
N ILE A 385 28.11 -5.38 22.61
CA ILE A 385 28.55 -6.59 21.89
C ILE A 385 29.94 -7.03 22.33
N ASN A 386 30.89 -6.11 22.55
CA ASN A 386 32.20 -6.44 23.11
C ASN A 386 32.08 -7.10 24.50
N ALA A 387 31.16 -6.64 25.35
CA ALA A 387 30.93 -7.26 26.65
C ALA A 387 30.37 -8.70 26.53
N LEU A 388 29.55 -8.99 25.51
CA LEU A 388 29.08 -10.35 25.22
C LEU A 388 30.21 -11.27 24.72
N LEU A 389 31.25 -10.73 24.09
CA LEU A 389 32.39 -11.50 23.61
C LEU A 389 33.45 -11.78 24.68
N ALA A 390 33.46 -11.03 25.78
CA ALA A 390 34.41 -11.18 26.88
C ALA A 390 34.01 -12.22 27.93
N ASN A 391 32.70 -12.49 28.05
CA ASN A 391 32.13 -13.60 28.81
C ASN A 391 31.97 -14.81 27.90
#